data_AF-A0A1F6NSX5-F1
#
_entry.id   AF-A0A1F6NSX5-F1
#
_cell.length_a   1.000
_cell.length_b   1.000
_cell.length_c   1.000
_cell.angle_alpha   90.00
_cell.angle_beta   90.00
_cell.angle_gamma   90.00
#
_symmetry.space_group_name_H-M   'P 1'
#
loop_
_entity.id
_entity.type
_entity.pdbx_description
1 polymer ?
#
loop_
_entity_poly.entity_id
_entity_poly.type
_entity_poly.pdbx_seq_one_letter_code
_entity_poly.pdbx_strand_id
1 'polypeptide(L)'
;MPQIKPDIETFAKIKVVGVGGSGGSAVDRMVKTNIRGVDFVAMNTDVQALHHNSAENKLHIGKTITRGLGAGMDPEMGKRSAEEARNEIREVLKDSNMVFITCGLGGGTGSGASPVIAEIAREVGALTVAVVTKPFGFEGPQRKAIAEQAYEELARKVDTIITIPNDRVLQIIDKKTSLLEAFKIVDDVLRQGVQGISELITVPGLINVDFADVKSIMSDTGSALMGIGYGTGENRAVEAAKAAISSPLLELSIEGAKGILFTITGGTNLGMQEVSEAAEIITEKTDKNVKVIFGTVIDESMGDDIRITVIATGFEDRERKAIMPDNIDINGAYTGKKSFYPTSIFTKKNTPKIEEKIVMEEDEEEDDDVVGVFNKKPLETVKIEEKKKDDNNADEEDLEIPAFIRKKMGL
;
A
#
# COMPACT_ATOMS: atom_id res chain seq x y z
N MET A 1 33.26 -43.49 5.51
CA MET A 1 31.94 -43.03 5.03
C MET A 1 32.20 -41.97 3.97
N PRO A 2 31.74 -42.15 2.72
CA PRO A 2 31.81 -41.07 1.74
C PRO A 2 30.94 -39.92 2.25
N GLN A 3 31.53 -38.74 2.41
CA GLN A 3 30.78 -37.51 2.65
C GLN A 3 29.91 -37.28 1.42
N ILE A 4 28.60 -37.45 1.59
CA ILE A 4 27.59 -36.96 0.66
C ILE A 4 27.75 -35.44 0.70
N LYS A 5 28.48 -34.88 -0.28
CA LYS A 5 28.40 -33.45 -0.54
C LYS A 5 26.93 -33.19 -0.91
N PRO A 6 26.22 -32.28 -0.24
CA PRO A 6 24.92 -31.87 -0.75
C PRO A 6 25.14 -31.35 -2.17
N ASP A 7 24.27 -31.71 -3.12
CA ASP A 7 24.24 -31.09 -4.43
C ASP A 7 23.99 -29.60 -4.20
N ILE A 8 25.03 -28.78 -4.38
CA ILE A 8 25.00 -27.35 -4.03
C ILE A 8 24.20 -26.62 -5.11
N GLU A 9 22.91 -26.43 -4.87
CA GLU A 9 22.21 -25.23 -5.32
C GLU A 9 21.99 -24.35 -4.08
N THR A 10 22.80 -23.29 -3.95
CA THR A 10 22.52 -22.23 -2.98
C THR A 10 21.28 -21.47 -3.45
N PHE A 11 20.10 -21.93 -3.03
CA PHE A 11 18.86 -21.20 -3.24
C PHE A 11 18.94 -19.82 -2.58
N ALA A 12 18.53 -18.78 -3.31
CA ALA A 12 18.46 -17.44 -2.77
C ALA A 12 17.46 -17.41 -1.61
N LYS A 13 17.90 -16.95 -0.43
CA LYS A 13 17.03 -16.79 0.74
C LYS A 13 16.20 -15.52 0.58
N ILE A 14 14.91 -15.70 0.31
CA ILE A 14 13.94 -14.61 0.16
C ILE A 14 13.08 -14.51 1.42
N LYS A 15 12.99 -13.30 1.99
CA LYS A 15 12.08 -13.03 3.12
C LYS A 15 11.05 -11.97 2.74
N VAL A 16 9.81 -12.14 3.18
CA VAL A 16 8.74 -11.14 3.04
C VAL A 16 8.37 -10.64 4.42
N VAL A 17 8.53 -9.33 4.63
CA VAL A 17 8.30 -8.63 5.87
C VAL A 17 7.04 -7.78 5.75
N GLY A 18 5.96 -8.21 6.40
CA GLY A 18 4.73 -7.47 6.53
C GLY A 18 4.80 -6.52 7.72
N VAL A 19 4.73 -5.21 7.46
CA VAL A 19 4.87 -4.18 8.49
C VAL A 19 3.53 -3.50 8.78
N GLY A 20 3.15 -3.48 10.05
CA GLY A 20 1.87 -2.93 10.52
C GLY A 20 0.67 -3.81 10.19
N GLY A 21 -0.54 -3.25 10.33
CA GLY A 21 -1.78 -3.99 10.13
C GLY A 21 -1.97 -4.47 8.67
N SER A 22 -1.88 -3.56 7.70
CA SER A 22 -2.06 -3.87 6.28
C SER A 22 -0.97 -4.80 5.73
N GLY A 23 0.30 -4.55 6.07
CA GLY A 23 1.39 -5.45 5.71
C GLY A 23 1.23 -6.84 6.33
N GLY A 24 0.79 -6.90 7.59
CA GLY A 24 0.45 -8.14 8.28
C GLY A 24 -0.69 -8.90 7.58
N SER A 25 -1.76 -8.22 7.20
CA SER A 25 -2.88 -8.83 6.44
C SER A 25 -2.43 -9.39 5.09
N ALA A 26 -1.61 -8.63 4.35
CA ALA A 26 -1.05 -9.10 3.08
C ALA A 26 -0.20 -10.36 3.27
N VAL A 27 0.69 -10.38 4.27
CA VAL A 27 1.49 -11.57 4.61
C VAL A 27 0.62 -12.75 5.03
N ASP A 28 -0.40 -12.53 5.87
CA ASP A 28 -1.31 -13.59 6.31
C ASP A 28 -2.00 -14.26 5.10
N ARG A 29 -2.37 -13.45 4.10
CA ARG A 29 -2.92 -13.95 2.83
C ARG A 29 -1.87 -14.69 2.00
N MET A 30 -0.65 -14.16 1.88
CA MET A 30 0.44 -14.82 1.15
C MET A 30 0.75 -16.22 1.73
N VAL A 31 0.76 -16.35 3.06
CA VAL A 31 0.94 -17.63 3.76
C VAL A 31 -0.20 -18.59 3.42
N LYS A 32 -1.46 -18.11 3.47
CA LYS A 32 -2.64 -18.94 3.13
C LYS A 32 -2.69 -19.40 1.68
N THR A 33 -2.11 -18.63 0.76
CA THR A 33 -1.97 -18.99 -0.66
C THR A 33 -0.73 -19.86 -0.94
N ASN A 34 0.08 -20.14 0.07
CA ASN A 34 1.23 -21.06 0.00
C ASN A 34 2.27 -20.69 -1.09
N ILE A 35 2.71 -19.43 -1.09
CA ILE A 35 3.83 -19.01 -1.95
C ILE A 35 5.09 -19.78 -1.55
N ARG A 36 5.71 -20.46 -2.52
CA ARG A 36 6.84 -21.38 -2.29
C ARG A 36 8.18 -20.65 -2.22
N GLY A 37 9.06 -21.12 -1.34
CA GLY A 37 10.46 -20.68 -1.25
C GLY A 37 10.67 -19.30 -0.62
N VAL A 38 9.72 -18.83 0.18
CA VAL A 38 9.73 -17.51 0.81
C VAL A 38 9.45 -17.64 2.31
N ASP A 39 10.29 -17.02 3.14
CA ASP A 39 10.08 -16.95 4.58
C ASP A 39 9.22 -15.72 4.93
N PHE A 40 8.14 -15.92 5.68
CA PHE A 40 7.23 -14.85 6.07
C PHE A 40 7.54 -14.31 7.47
N VAL A 41 7.60 -12.99 7.57
CA VAL A 41 7.82 -12.25 8.81
C VAL A 41 6.72 -11.20 8.98
N ALA A 42 6.01 -11.23 10.10
CA ALA A 42 5.07 -10.16 10.47
C ALA A 42 5.68 -9.28 11.56
N MET A 43 5.69 -7.96 11.35
CA MET A 43 6.19 -6.97 12.31
C MET A 43 5.11 -5.95 12.63
N ASN A 44 4.71 -5.85 13.90
CA ASN A 44 3.67 -4.91 14.30
C ASN A 44 3.87 -4.39 15.73
N THR A 45 3.34 -3.19 16.00
CA THR A 45 3.24 -2.61 17.35
C THR A 45 1.95 -2.98 18.06
N ASP A 46 0.98 -3.53 17.32
CA ASP A 46 -0.26 -4.10 17.85
C ASP A 46 -0.08 -5.61 18.05
N VAL A 47 -0.14 -6.03 19.32
CA VAL A 47 0.05 -7.42 19.72
C VAL A 47 -1.16 -8.29 19.35
N GLN A 48 -2.37 -7.74 19.37
CA GLN A 48 -3.57 -8.47 19.01
C GLN A 48 -3.56 -8.85 17.53
N ALA A 49 -3.20 -7.89 16.67
CA ALA A 49 -3.05 -8.15 15.25
C ALA A 49 -1.94 -9.19 14.97
N LEU A 50 -0.84 -9.14 15.72
CA LEU A 50 0.28 -10.07 15.55
C LEU A 50 -0.07 -11.51 15.99
N HIS A 51 -0.84 -11.68 17.06
CA HIS A 51 -1.24 -13.01 17.54
C HIS A 51 -2.04 -13.81 16.51
N HIS A 52 -2.93 -13.15 15.77
CA HIS A 52 -3.80 -13.78 14.77
C HIS A 52 -3.12 -13.99 13.41
N ASN A 53 -1.90 -13.47 13.22
CA ASN A 53 -1.18 -13.59 11.96
C ASN A 53 -0.60 -15.01 11.77
N SER A 54 -0.70 -15.56 10.57
CA SER A 54 -0.25 -16.91 10.24
C SER A 54 1.25 -17.02 9.92
N ALA A 55 2.01 -15.92 9.88
CA ALA A 55 3.45 -15.94 9.60
C ALA A 55 4.23 -16.77 10.64
N GLU A 56 5.26 -17.48 10.18
CA GLU A 56 6.14 -18.29 11.03
C GLU A 56 6.93 -17.41 12.02
N ASN A 57 7.45 -16.28 11.53
CA ASN A 57 8.21 -15.33 12.33
C ASN A 57 7.36 -14.11 12.65
N LYS A 58 7.16 -13.83 13.94
CA LYS A 58 6.36 -12.71 14.42
C LYS A 58 7.19 -11.84 15.34
N LEU A 59 7.35 -10.57 15.01
CA LEU A 59 8.13 -9.62 15.78
C LEU A 59 7.24 -8.50 16.30
N HIS A 60 7.11 -8.42 17.62
CA HIS A 60 6.47 -7.29 18.28
C HIS A 60 7.49 -6.16 18.44
N ILE A 61 7.32 -5.09 17.67
CA ILE A 61 8.15 -3.89 17.74
C ILE A 61 7.50 -2.86 18.67
N GLY A 62 8.27 -2.02 19.35
CA GLY A 62 7.73 -0.99 20.25
C GLY A 62 7.12 -1.49 21.56
N LYS A 63 7.63 -2.61 22.10
CA LYS A 63 7.15 -3.25 23.35
C LYS A 63 7.00 -2.23 24.49
N THR A 64 7.97 -1.31 24.61
CA THR A 64 7.99 -0.30 25.67
C THR A 64 7.17 0.95 25.30
N ILE A 65 7.19 1.33 24.01
CA ILE A 65 6.61 2.58 23.52
C ILE A 65 5.08 2.50 23.43
N THR A 66 4.55 1.47 22.76
CA THR A 66 3.11 1.35 22.47
C THR A 66 2.39 0.50 23.50
N ARG A 67 3.13 -0.27 24.30
CA ARG A 67 2.59 -1.28 25.23
C ARG A 67 1.65 -2.28 24.54
N GLY A 68 1.89 -2.52 23.24
CA GLY A 68 1.11 -3.45 22.42
C GLY A 68 -0.21 -2.92 21.86
N LEU A 69 -0.48 -1.61 21.98
CA LEU A 69 -1.75 -0.99 21.54
C LEU A 69 -1.68 -0.36 20.14
N GLY A 70 -0.56 -0.51 19.44
CA GLY A 70 -0.35 0.13 18.14
C GLY A 70 0.17 1.57 18.21
N ALA A 71 0.45 2.16 17.04
CA ALA A 71 1.05 3.50 16.91
C ALA A 71 0.02 4.63 16.70
N GLY A 72 -1.29 4.36 16.75
CA GLY A 72 -2.32 5.43 16.74
C GLY A 72 -2.24 6.43 15.56
N MET A 73 -1.86 5.98 14.36
CA MET A 73 -1.65 6.83 13.18
C MET A 73 -0.49 7.84 13.30
N ASP A 74 0.37 7.71 14.32
CA ASP A 74 1.60 8.48 14.48
C ASP A 74 2.80 7.72 13.88
N PRO A 75 3.37 8.18 12.74
CA PRO A 75 4.55 7.56 12.12
C PRO A 75 5.79 7.64 13.02
N GLU A 76 5.94 8.68 13.82
CA GLU A 76 7.12 8.87 14.66
C GLU A 76 7.15 7.84 15.81
N MET A 77 5.97 7.42 16.30
CA MET A 77 5.89 6.25 17.19
C MET A 77 6.26 4.95 16.46
N GLY A 78 5.81 4.76 15.22
CA GLY A 78 6.18 3.59 14.41
C GLY A 78 7.69 3.49 14.19
N LYS A 79 8.32 4.61 13.87
CA LYS A 79 9.77 4.73 13.67
C LYS A 79 10.56 4.38 14.93
N ARG A 80 10.25 5.04 16.05
CA ARG A 80 10.90 4.76 17.34
C ARG A 80 10.70 3.30 17.78
N SER A 81 9.55 2.71 17.49
CA SER A 81 9.25 1.30 17.77
C SER A 81 10.16 0.34 16.99
N ALA A 82 10.47 0.66 15.73
CA ALA A 82 11.41 -0.11 14.92
C ALA A 82 12.87 0.11 15.37
N GLU A 83 13.23 1.34 15.75
CA GLU A 83 14.57 1.64 16.29
C GLU A 83 14.84 0.91 17.60
N GLU A 84 13.86 0.84 18.52
CA GLU A 84 13.93 0.04 19.76
C GLU A 84 14.26 -1.43 19.46
N ALA A 85 13.62 -2.00 18.42
CA ALA A 85 13.76 -3.40 18.03
C ALA A 85 14.86 -3.64 16.98
N ARG A 86 15.75 -2.67 16.70
CA ARG A 86 16.73 -2.75 15.59
C ARG A 86 17.57 -4.03 15.61
N ASN A 87 18.01 -4.47 16.78
CA ASN A 87 18.82 -5.70 16.91
C ASN A 87 17.99 -6.95 16.61
N GLU A 88 16.75 -7.03 17.12
CA GLU A 88 15.84 -8.15 16.84
C GLU A 88 15.53 -8.21 15.33
N ILE A 89 15.26 -7.06 14.69
CA ILE A 89 15.03 -6.96 13.24
C ILE A 89 16.26 -7.46 12.48
N ARG A 90 17.48 -7.03 12.86
CA ARG A 90 18.71 -7.45 12.19
C ARG A 90 18.93 -8.96 12.25
N GLU A 91 18.69 -9.58 13.40
CA GLU A 91 18.80 -11.04 13.54
C GLU A 91 17.77 -11.78 12.68
N VAL A 92 16.52 -11.28 12.61
CA VAL A 92 15.48 -11.87 11.76
C VAL A 92 15.82 -11.73 10.28
N LEU A 93 16.45 -10.63 9.85
CA LEU A 93 16.81 -10.39 8.45
C LEU A 93 18.17 -10.94 8.05
N LYS A 94 18.94 -11.48 8.98
CA LYS A 94 20.26 -12.04 8.74
C LYS A 94 20.22 -13.14 7.66
N ASP A 95 21.31 -13.23 6.90
CA ASP A 95 21.55 -14.19 5.81
C ASP A 95 20.53 -14.13 4.66
N SER A 96 19.70 -13.08 4.58
CA SER A 96 18.74 -12.92 3.48
C SER A 96 19.44 -12.37 2.24
N ASN A 97 19.21 -12.99 1.08
CA ASN A 97 19.68 -12.45 -0.20
C ASN A 97 18.74 -11.36 -0.72
N MET A 98 17.45 -11.51 -0.44
CA MET A 98 16.40 -10.59 -0.87
C MET A 98 15.36 -10.41 0.25
N VAL A 99 14.93 -9.17 0.46
CA VAL A 99 13.91 -8.81 1.44
C VAL A 99 12.83 -7.99 0.76
N PHE A 100 11.61 -8.52 0.76
CA PHE A 100 10.42 -7.77 0.39
C PHE A 100 9.85 -7.10 1.63
N ILE A 101 9.57 -5.80 1.56
CA ILE A 101 8.88 -5.07 2.62
C ILE A 101 7.49 -4.71 2.10
N THR A 102 6.46 -5.26 2.72
CA THR A 102 5.07 -4.94 2.37
C THR A 102 4.39 -4.15 3.48
N CYS A 103 3.81 -3.02 3.12
CA CYS A 103 3.04 -2.20 4.04
C CYS A 103 2.07 -1.29 3.30
N GLY A 104 0.92 -0.98 3.93
CA GLY A 104 0.09 0.13 3.51
C GLY A 104 0.55 1.43 4.16
N LEU A 105 0.86 2.42 3.33
CA LEU A 105 1.26 3.75 3.77
C LEU A 105 0.06 4.56 4.27
N GLY A 106 0.30 5.50 5.17
CA GLY A 106 -0.73 6.32 5.81
C GLY A 106 -1.12 5.85 7.22
N GLY A 107 -0.63 4.70 7.67
CA GLY A 107 -0.73 4.28 9.08
C GLY A 107 0.37 4.90 9.96
N GLY A 108 0.41 4.53 11.23
CA GLY A 108 1.54 4.89 12.11
C GLY A 108 2.69 3.88 11.97
N THR A 109 2.40 2.61 12.22
CA THR A 109 3.43 1.55 12.23
C THR A 109 4.04 1.32 10.85
N GLY A 110 3.23 1.06 9.82
CA GLY A 110 3.74 0.81 8.46
C GLY A 110 4.56 1.98 7.93
N SER A 111 4.03 3.20 7.99
CA SER A 111 4.73 4.40 7.50
C SER A 111 6.03 4.70 8.24
N GLY A 112 6.06 4.54 9.57
CA GLY A 112 7.23 4.88 10.37
C GLY A 112 8.29 3.77 10.46
N ALA A 113 7.86 2.52 10.56
CA ALA A 113 8.76 1.38 10.76
C ALA A 113 9.38 0.87 9.46
N SER A 114 8.65 0.90 8.34
CA SER A 114 9.13 0.36 7.05
C SER A 114 10.45 0.98 6.59
N PRO A 115 10.66 2.33 6.64
CA PRO A 115 11.95 2.91 6.28
C PRO A 115 13.11 2.42 7.15
N VAL A 116 12.89 2.21 8.45
CA VAL A 116 13.92 1.70 9.37
C VAL A 116 14.25 0.23 9.06
N ILE A 117 13.23 -0.58 8.80
CA ILE A 117 13.40 -1.99 8.42
C ILE A 117 14.16 -2.10 7.09
N ALA A 118 13.84 -1.24 6.11
CA ALA A 118 14.53 -1.18 4.82
C ALA A 118 16.02 -0.85 4.97
N GLU A 119 16.34 0.11 5.83
CA GLU A 119 17.74 0.45 6.15
C GLU A 119 18.50 -0.77 6.69
N ILE A 120 17.90 -1.49 7.64
CA ILE A 120 18.51 -2.68 8.25
C ILE A 120 18.66 -3.80 7.21
N ALA A 121 17.67 -3.99 6.33
CA ALA A 121 17.73 -4.97 5.25
C ALA A 121 18.91 -4.70 4.29
N ARG A 122 19.15 -3.43 3.95
CA ARG A 122 20.32 -3.04 3.14
C ARG A 122 21.64 -3.20 3.89
N GLU A 123 21.69 -2.88 5.18
CA GLU A 123 22.88 -3.09 6.02
C GLU A 123 23.32 -4.56 6.08
N VAL A 124 22.37 -5.51 6.04
CA VAL A 124 22.69 -6.95 5.99
C VAL A 124 23.05 -7.44 4.58
N GLY A 125 23.04 -6.56 3.58
CA GLY A 125 23.44 -6.87 2.19
C GLY A 125 22.34 -7.49 1.33
N ALA A 126 21.08 -7.44 1.76
CA ALA A 126 19.95 -7.97 1.01
C ALA A 126 19.48 -6.97 -0.05
N LEU A 127 19.09 -7.49 -1.24
CA LEU A 127 18.33 -6.73 -2.22
C LEU A 127 16.96 -6.38 -1.62
N THR A 128 16.71 -5.10 -1.39
CA THR A 128 15.56 -4.63 -0.62
C THR A 128 14.53 -4.03 -1.56
N VAL A 129 13.37 -4.69 -1.68
CA VAL A 129 12.26 -4.28 -2.53
C VAL A 129 11.06 -3.95 -1.66
N ALA A 130 10.54 -2.73 -1.75
CA ALA A 130 9.31 -2.35 -1.08
C ALA A 130 8.11 -2.52 -2.02
N VAL A 131 7.05 -3.16 -1.54
CA VAL A 131 5.77 -3.28 -2.25
C VAL A 131 4.70 -2.65 -1.37
N VAL A 132 4.32 -1.42 -1.70
CA VAL A 132 3.52 -0.57 -0.80
C VAL A 132 2.23 -0.10 -1.44
N THR A 133 1.21 0.12 -0.60
CA THR A 133 -0.05 0.72 -1.05
C THR A 133 -0.19 2.15 -0.59
N LYS A 134 -0.71 3.02 -1.47
CA LYS A 134 -1.18 4.36 -1.11
C LYS A 134 -2.65 4.28 -0.70
N PRO A 135 -3.09 5.03 0.33
CA PRO A 135 -4.45 4.94 0.86
C PRO A 135 -5.49 5.38 -0.19
N PHE A 136 -6.74 4.95 -0.01
CA PHE A 136 -7.84 5.44 -0.83
C PHE A 136 -8.10 6.93 -0.58
N GLY A 137 -8.59 7.65 -1.58
CA GLY A 137 -8.98 9.05 -1.44
C GLY A 137 -10.01 9.30 -0.33
N PHE A 138 -10.91 8.34 -0.08
CA PHE A 138 -11.93 8.44 0.96
C PHE A 138 -11.39 8.29 2.40
N GLU A 139 -10.16 7.77 2.58
CA GLU A 139 -9.56 7.63 3.92
C GLU A 139 -9.09 8.97 4.51
N GLY A 140 -9.13 10.03 3.71
CA GLY A 140 -8.94 11.41 4.15
C GLY A 140 -7.54 11.98 3.88
N PRO A 141 -7.42 13.31 3.87
CA PRO A 141 -6.20 14.01 3.47
C PRO A 141 -5.02 13.79 4.42
N GLN A 142 -5.29 13.62 5.73
CA GLN A 142 -4.25 13.34 6.72
C GLN A 142 -3.52 12.03 6.41
N ARG A 143 -4.27 10.98 6.05
CA ARG A 143 -3.71 9.67 5.71
C ARG A 143 -2.84 9.74 4.46
N LYS A 144 -3.30 10.48 3.46
CA LYS A 144 -2.55 10.74 2.23
C LYS A 144 -1.25 11.50 2.49
N ALA A 145 -1.27 12.55 3.33
CA ALA A 145 -0.08 13.32 3.67
C ALA A 145 0.99 12.45 4.36
N ILE A 146 0.59 11.62 5.32
CA ILE A 146 1.47 10.65 5.98
C ILE A 146 2.06 9.66 4.96
N ALA A 147 1.23 9.20 4.01
CA ALA A 147 1.67 8.23 3.01
C ALA A 147 2.74 8.80 2.08
N GLU A 148 2.60 10.05 1.60
CA GLU A 148 3.61 10.68 0.73
C GLU A 148 4.93 10.92 1.47
N GLN A 149 4.88 11.38 2.73
CA GLN A 149 6.10 11.54 3.54
C GLN A 149 6.82 10.22 3.75
N ALA A 150 6.08 9.16 4.12
CA ALA A 150 6.66 7.84 4.32
C ALA A 150 7.18 7.23 3.01
N TYR A 151 6.52 7.49 1.88
CA TYR A 151 6.97 7.06 0.56
C TYR A 151 8.35 7.67 0.22
N GLU A 152 8.52 8.98 0.42
CA GLU A 152 9.80 9.65 0.15
C GLU A 152 10.93 9.10 1.02
N GLU A 153 10.67 8.85 2.30
CA GLU A 153 11.66 8.28 3.21
C GLU A 153 12.01 6.84 2.83
N LEU A 154 11.01 6.01 2.52
CA LEU A 154 11.21 4.62 2.15
C LEU A 154 11.94 4.49 0.82
N ALA A 155 11.57 5.28 -0.19
CA ALA A 155 12.17 5.27 -1.52
C ALA A 155 13.67 5.56 -1.51
N ARG A 156 14.18 6.31 -0.52
CA ARG A 156 15.62 6.56 -0.34
C ARG A 156 16.37 5.40 0.32
N LYS A 157 15.65 4.47 0.95
CA LYS A 157 16.19 3.39 1.77
C LYS A 157 15.97 2.00 1.19
N VAL A 158 15.41 1.90 -0.02
CA VAL A 158 15.20 0.64 -0.75
C VAL A 158 15.89 0.70 -2.11
N ASP A 159 16.14 -0.46 -2.70
CA ASP A 159 16.71 -0.54 -4.04
C ASP A 159 15.62 -0.33 -5.11
N THR A 160 14.44 -0.90 -4.87
CA THR A 160 13.23 -0.71 -5.69
C THR A 160 12.00 -0.49 -4.81
N ILE A 161 11.11 0.42 -5.21
CA ILE A 161 9.78 0.62 -4.61
C ILE A 161 8.68 0.44 -5.66
N ILE A 162 7.82 -0.56 -5.45
CA ILE A 162 6.61 -0.82 -6.22
C ILE A 162 5.44 -0.16 -5.49
N THR A 163 4.80 0.79 -6.14
CA THR A 163 3.68 1.54 -5.55
C THR A 163 2.37 1.11 -6.16
N ILE A 164 1.42 0.72 -5.30
CA ILE A 164 0.06 0.34 -5.68
C ILE A 164 -0.91 1.41 -5.16
N PRO A 165 -1.40 2.31 -6.02
CA PRO A 165 -2.44 3.26 -5.65
C PRO A 165 -3.78 2.55 -5.43
N ASN A 166 -4.32 2.55 -4.20
CA ASN A 166 -5.59 1.90 -3.91
C ASN A 166 -6.76 2.46 -4.74
N ASP A 167 -6.71 3.74 -5.12
CA ASP A 167 -7.71 4.35 -6.00
C ASP A 167 -7.78 3.68 -7.39
N ARG A 168 -6.72 3.00 -7.84
CA ARG A 168 -6.76 2.23 -9.10
C ARG A 168 -7.46 0.90 -8.95
N VAL A 169 -7.41 0.31 -7.76
CA VAL A 169 -8.21 -0.87 -7.45
C VAL A 169 -9.70 -0.54 -7.59
N LEU A 170 -10.13 0.69 -7.24
CA LEU A 170 -11.52 1.13 -7.44
C LEU A 170 -11.98 1.12 -8.91
N GLN A 171 -11.05 1.18 -9.87
CA GLN A 171 -11.38 1.14 -11.30
C GLN A 171 -11.62 -0.30 -11.81
N ILE A 172 -11.14 -1.28 -11.06
CA ILE A 172 -11.20 -2.71 -11.42
C ILE A 172 -12.40 -3.39 -10.74
N ILE A 173 -12.85 -2.87 -9.59
CA ILE A 173 -13.94 -3.48 -8.81
C ILE A 173 -15.34 -2.99 -9.24
N ASP A 174 -16.35 -3.82 -9.00
CA ASP A 174 -17.75 -3.44 -9.20
C ASP A 174 -18.16 -2.37 -8.15
N LYS A 175 -19.07 -1.47 -8.53
CA LYS A 175 -19.67 -0.49 -7.62
C LYS A 175 -20.38 -1.14 -6.42
N LYS A 176 -20.76 -2.41 -6.52
CA LYS A 176 -21.39 -3.19 -5.44
C LYS A 176 -20.41 -3.86 -4.50
N THR A 177 -19.11 -3.85 -4.81
CA THR A 177 -18.08 -4.48 -3.99
C THR A 177 -18.04 -3.85 -2.60
N SER A 178 -18.07 -4.70 -1.57
CA SER A 178 -18.02 -4.24 -0.18
C SER A 178 -16.63 -3.72 0.20
N LEU A 179 -16.54 -2.92 1.27
CA LEU A 179 -15.26 -2.40 1.75
C LEU A 179 -14.26 -3.52 2.09
N LEU A 180 -14.73 -4.61 2.70
CA LEU A 180 -13.89 -5.76 3.04
C LEU A 180 -13.36 -6.47 1.79
N GLU A 181 -14.18 -6.60 0.75
CA GLU A 181 -13.75 -7.17 -0.52
C GLU A 181 -12.75 -6.26 -1.24
N ALA A 182 -12.94 -4.93 -1.20
CA ALA A 182 -11.99 -3.99 -1.79
C ALA A 182 -10.60 -4.12 -1.15
N PHE A 183 -10.50 -4.16 0.19
CA PHE A 183 -9.22 -4.40 0.87
C PHE A 183 -8.64 -5.79 0.55
N LYS A 184 -9.48 -6.83 0.45
CA LYS A 184 -9.03 -8.15 0.00
C LYS A 184 -8.43 -8.12 -1.39
N ILE A 185 -8.92 -7.28 -2.29
CA ILE A 185 -8.37 -7.15 -3.65
C ILE A 185 -7.03 -6.40 -3.59
N VAL A 186 -6.93 -5.34 -2.79
CA VAL A 186 -5.64 -4.66 -2.53
C VAL A 186 -4.58 -5.63 -1.99
N ASP A 187 -4.94 -6.46 -0.99
CA ASP A 187 -4.06 -7.48 -0.45
C ASP A 187 -3.66 -8.51 -1.52
N ASP A 188 -4.56 -8.84 -2.45
CA ASP A 188 -4.24 -9.74 -3.57
C ASP A 188 -3.25 -9.11 -4.55
N VAL A 189 -3.37 -7.81 -4.83
CA VAL A 189 -2.40 -7.09 -5.67
C VAL A 189 -1.02 -7.07 -5.00
N LEU A 190 -0.95 -6.83 -3.69
CA LEU A 190 0.30 -6.94 -2.91
C LEU A 190 0.90 -8.35 -3.02
N ARG A 191 0.06 -9.38 -2.82
CA ARG A 191 0.44 -10.79 -2.97
C ARG A 191 1.00 -11.07 -4.35
N GLN A 192 0.34 -10.62 -5.41
CA GLN A 192 0.77 -10.85 -6.78
C GLN A 192 2.10 -10.15 -7.11
N GLY A 193 2.35 -8.96 -6.57
CA GLY A 193 3.65 -8.28 -6.78
C GLY A 193 4.83 -8.98 -6.12
N VAL A 194 4.63 -9.53 -4.92
CA VAL A 194 5.64 -10.36 -4.28
C VAL A 194 5.78 -11.71 -5.00
N GLN A 195 4.65 -12.35 -5.35
CA GLN A 195 4.63 -13.63 -6.05
C GLN A 195 5.35 -13.56 -7.40
N GLY A 196 5.05 -12.56 -8.22
CA GLY A 196 5.59 -12.45 -9.57
C GLY A 196 7.12 -12.40 -9.63
N ILE A 197 7.77 -11.81 -8.62
CA ILE A 197 9.23 -11.73 -8.51
C ILE A 197 9.80 -12.96 -7.80
N SER A 198 9.19 -13.37 -6.69
CA SER A 198 9.70 -14.50 -5.91
C SER A 198 9.65 -15.81 -6.70
N GLU A 199 8.57 -16.07 -7.44
CA GLU A 199 8.43 -17.30 -8.22
C GLU A 199 9.45 -17.44 -9.35
N LEU A 200 9.93 -16.33 -9.92
CA LEU A 200 11.01 -16.35 -10.91
C LEU A 200 12.33 -16.89 -10.37
N ILE A 201 12.54 -16.77 -9.06
CA ILE A 201 13.78 -17.15 -8.38
C ILE A 201 13.60 -18.50 -7.68
N THR A 202 12.44 -18.75 -7.07
CA THR A 202 12.23 -19.89 -6.17
C THR A 202 11.59 -21.09 -6.85
N VAL A 203 10.81 -20.89 -7.91
CA VAL A 203 10.13 -21.98 -8.62
C VAL A 203 10.95 -22.34 -9.86
N PRO A 204 11.39 -23.61 -9.99
CA PRO A 204 12.00 -24.08 -11.21
C PRO A 204 11.00 -23.97 -12.38
N GLY A 205 11.27 -23.04 -13.27
CA GLY A 205 10.64 -22.88 -14.57
C GLY A 205 11.35 -23.67 -15.67
N LEU A 206 10.76 -23.68 -16.87
CA LEU A 206 11.45 -24.16 -18.08
C LEU A 206 12.57 -23.19 -18.49
N ILE A 207 12.37 -21.90 -18.22
CA ILE A 207 13.35 -20.83 -18.41
C ILE A 207 13.56 -20.18 -17.05
N ASN A 208 14.60 -20.63 -16.36
CA ASN A 208 14.98 -20.07 -15.07
C ASN A 208 15.74 -18.76 -15.26
N VAL A 209 15.35 -17.77 -14.46
CA VAL A 209 16.09 -16.52 -14.31
C VAL A 209 16.98 -16.67 -13.08
N ASP A 210 18.24 -16.27 -13.18
CA ASP A 210 19.13 -16.30 -12.02
C ASP A 210 18.91 -15.08 -11.10
N PHE A 211 19.32 -15.20 -9.84
CA PHE A 211 19.18 -14.10 -8.89
C PHE A 211 20.03 -12.87 -9.29
N ALA A 212 21.14 -13.07 -10.00
CA ALA A 212 22.03 -11.98 -10.40
C ALA A 212 21.38 -11.08 -11.47
N ASP A 213 20.61 -11.68 -12.37
CA ASP A 213 19.82 -11.03 -13.40
C ASP A 213 18.72 -10.18 -12.75
N VAL A 214 17.92 -10.75 -11.83
CA VAL A 214 16.92 -9.97 -11.08
C VAL A 214 17.59 -8.83 -10.31
N LYS A 215 18.70 -9.11 -9.62
CA LYS A 215 19.46 -8.10 -8.89
C LYS A 215 19.95 -6.98 -9.81
N SER A 216 20.40 -7.29 -11.02
CA SER A 216 20.90 -6.29 -11.96
C SER A 216 19.83 -5.31 -12.48
N ILE A 217 18.55 -5.74 -12.53
CA ILE A 217 17.42 -4.87 -12.90
C ILE A 217 16.83 -4.13 -11.70
N MET A 218 16.87 -4.71 -10.49
CA MET A 218 16.19 -4.13 -9.33
C MET A 218 17.11 -3.39 -8.35
N SER A 219 18.43 -3.42 -8.54
CA SER A 219 19.36 -2.68 -7.68
C SER A 219 19.34 -1.19 -7.98
N ASP A 220 19.11 -0.37 -6.96
CA ASP A 220 19.12 1.10 -7.00
C ASP A 220 18.33 1.73 -8.17
N THR A 221 17.22 1.10 -8.59
CA THR A 221 16.39 1.63 -9.69
C THR A 221 15.32 2.61 -9.23
N GLY A 222 15.02 2.67 -7.93
CA GLY A 222 14.03 3.59 -7.40
C GLY A 222 12.61 3.10 -7.70
N SER A 223 11.83 3.87 -8.47
CA SER A 223 10.42 3.54 -8.70
C SER A 223 10.25 2.37 -9.68
N ALA A 224 9.26 1.54 -9.38
CA ALA A 224 8.82 0.46 -10.23
C ALA A 224 7.29 0.42 -10.32
N LEU A 225 6.80 -0.05 -11.46
CA LEU A 225 5.38 -0.22 -11.73
C LEU A 225 5.12 -1.68 -12.08
N MET A 226 3.93 -2.15 -11.71
CA MET A 226 3.51 -3.53 -11.94
C MET A 226 2.22 -3.57 -12.74
N GLY A 227 2.21 -4.39 -13.78
CA GLY A 227 1.04 -4.70 -14.59
C GLY A 227 0.76 -6.20 -14.54
N ILE A 228 -0.51 -6.56 -14.47
CA ILE A 228 -0.94 -7.97 -14.40
C ILE A 228 -2.05 -8.16 -15.41
N GLY A 229 -1.92 -9.22 -16.21
CA GLY A 229 -2.88 -9.62 -17.21
C GLY A 229 -3.20 -11.10 -17.11
N TYR A 230 -4.45 -11.42 -17.42
CA TYR A 230 -4.96 -12.78 -17.51
C TYR A 230 -5.50 -13.00 -18.91
N GLY A 231 -5.38 -14.22 -19.41
CA GLY A 231 -5.94 -14.60 -20.69
C GLY A 231 -6.36 -16.06 -20.69
N THR A 232 -7.41 -16.35 -21.44
CA THR A 232 -8.02 -17.67 -21.57
C THR A 232 -8.37 -17.95 -23.04
N GLY A 233 -8.54 -19.21 -23.42
CA GLY A 233 -8.86 -19.61 -24.80
C GLY A 233 -7.66 -19.59 -25.76
N GLU A 234 -7.92 -19.50 -27.07
CA GLU A 234 -6.89 -19.69 -28.11
C GLU A 234 -5.84 -18.56 -28.16
N ASN A 235 -6.23 -17.32 -27.88
CA ASN A 235 -5.33 -16.14 -27.88
C ASN A 235 -4.91 -15.72 -26.47
N ARG A 236 -4.96 -16.64 -25.50
CA ARG A 236 -4.73 -16.36 -24.08
C ARG A 236 -3.43 -15.61 -23.80
N ALA A 237 -2.34 -15.94 -24.47
CA ALA A 237 -1.05 -15.29 -24.25
C ALA A 237 -1.02 -13.84 -24.73
N VAL A 238 -1.57 -13.59 -25.92
CA VAL A 238 -1.68 -12.25 -26.52
C VAL A 238 -2.60 -11.36 -25.69
N GLU A 239 -3.75 -11.89 -25.25
CA GLU A 239 -4.69 -11.17 -24.40
C GLU A 239 -4.09 -10.85 -23.03
N ALA A 240 -3.44 -11.83 -22.40
CA ALA A 240 -2.76 -11.63 -21.12
C ALA A 240 -1.65 -10.57 -21.23
N ALA A 241 -0.85 -10.60 -22.30
CA ALA A 241 0.21 -9.63 -22.52
C ALA A 241 -0.35 -8.21 -22.67
N LYS A 242 -1.39 -8.05 -23.51
CA LYS A 242 -2.07 -6.76 -23.70
C LYS A 242 -2.70 -6.25 -22.40
N ALA A 243 -3.35 -7.12 -21.63
CA ALA A 243 -3.94 -6.77 -20.35
C ALA A 243 -2.86 -6.35 -19.33
N ALA A 244 -1.70 -7.01 -19.33
CA ALA A 244 -0.60 -6.67 -18.42
C ALA A 244 -0.02 -5.29 -18.72
N ILE A 245 0.27 -4.96 -19.98
CA ILE A 245 0.84 -3.66 -20.38
C ILE A 245 -0.16 -2.49 -20.31
N SER A 246 -1.46 -2.79 -20.30
CA SER A 246 -2.53 -1.79 -20.18
C SER A 246 -3.21 -1.81 -18.80
N SER A 247 -2.59 -2.49 -17.84
CA SER A 247 -3.15 -2.67 -16.51
C SER A 247 -3.35 -1.32 -15.82
N PRO A 248 -4.51 -1.07 -15.16
CA PRO A 248 -4.75 0.18 -14.41
C PRO A 248 -3.77 0.43 -13.26
N LEU A 249 -3.01 -0.59 -12.87
CA LEU A 249 -1.96 -0.52 -11.85
C LEU A 249 -0.67 0.14 -12.38
N LEU A 250 -0.51 0.25 -13.69
CA LEU A 250 0.55 1.01 -14.34
C LEU A 250 0.13 2.48 -14.41
N GLU A 251 0.61 3.32 -13.49
CA GLU A 251 0.32 4.76 -13.53
C GLU A 251 0.92 5.46 -14.76
N LEU A 252 2.08 4.97 -15.21
CA LEU A 252 2.77 5.39 -16.42
C LEU A 252 2.83 4.21 -17.39
N SER A 253 2.88 4.51 -18.69
CA SER A 253 3.20 3.51 -19.70
C SER A 253 4.54 2.85 -19.37
N ILE A 254 4.71 1.59 -19.77
CA ILE A 254 6.00 0.88 -19.67
C ILE A 254 7.08 1.52 -20.58
N GLU A 255 6.69 2.42 -21.48
CA GLU A 255 7.58 3.27 -22.26
C GLU A 255 8.43 4.16 -21.35
N GLY A 256 9.75 4.16 -21.52
CA GLY A 256 10.70 4.90 -20.68
C GLY A 256 11.25 4.12 -19.47
N ALA A 257 10.86 2.86 -19.28
CA ALA A 257 11.51 1.97 -18.32
C ALA A 257 12.92 1.58 -18.81
N LYS A 258 13.88 1.50 -17.88
CA LYS A 258 15.27 1.06 -18.17
C LYS A 258 15.45 -0.45 -18.05
N GLY A 259 14.62 -1.09 -17.24
CA GLY A 259 14.63 -2.53 -17.06
C GLY A 259 13.21 -3.07 -16.95
N ILE A 260 12.94 -4.19 -17.60
CA ILE A 260 11.65 -4.87 -17.57
C ILE A 260 11.88 -6.33 -17.18
N LEU A 261 11.12 -6.75 -16.18
CA LEU A 261 11.01 -8.12 -15.72
C LEU A 261 9.60 -8.60 -16.02
N PHE A 262 9.43 -9.71 -16.72
CA PHE A 262 8.11 -10.30 -16.84
C PHE A 262 8.09 -11.82 -16.65
N THR A 263 7.01 -12.28 -16.04
CA THR A 263 6.79 -13.69 -15.71
C THR A 263 5.56 -14.16 -16.44
N ILE A 264 5.67 -15.28 -17.15
CA ILE A 264 4.53 -15.96 -17.77
C ILE A 264 4.24 -17.20 -16.94
N THR A 265 3.10 -17.19 -16.22
CA THR A 265 2.59 -18.35 -15.49
C THR A 265 1.51 -19.04 -16.32
N GLY A 266 1.60 -20.35 -16.49
CA GLY A 266 0.57 -21.13 -17.17
C GLY A 266 0.62 -22.62 -16.79
N GLY A 267 -0.35 -23.39 -17.26
CA GLY A 267 -0.39 -24.84 -17.05
C GLY A 267 0.69 -25.59 -17.83
N THR A 268 0.68 -26.93 -17.71
CA THR A 268 1.61 -27.82 -18.46
C THR A 268 1.42 -27.77 -19.97
N ASN A 269 0.34 -27.14 -20.44
CA ASN A 269 0.03 -26.93 -21.85
C ASN A 269 0.59 -25.61 -22.41
N LEU A 270 1.35 -24.84 -21.63
CA LEU A 270 1.96 -23.59 -22.08
C LEU A 270 2.92 -23.84 -23.25
N GLY A 271 2.56 -23.33 -24.43
CA GLY A 271 3.33 -23.51 -25.66
C GLY A 271 4.45 -22.50 -25.82
N MET A 272 5.52 -22.88 -26.53
CA MET A 272 6.62 -21.95 -26.84
C MET A 272 6.19 -20.80 -27.78
N GLN A 273 5.24 -21.06 -28.69
CA GLN A 273 4.69 -20.01 -29.57
C GLN A 273 3.96 -18.93 -28.76
N GLU A 274 3.13 -19.34 -27.79
CA GLU A 274 2.43 -18.44 -26.88
C GLU A 274 3.39 -17.55 -26.08
N VAL A 275 4.48 -18.15 -25.56
CA VAL A 275 5.54 -17.43 -24.86
C VAL A 275 6.22 -16.41 -25.78
N SER A 276 6.51 -16.79 -27.03
CA SER A 276 7.14 -15.92 -28.02
C SER A 276 6.26 -14.72 -28.38
N GLU A 277 4.98 -14.94 -28.64
CA GLU A 277 4.02 -13.89 -29.00
C GLU A 277 3.82 -12.90 -27.84
N ALA A 278 3.69 -13.40 -26.62
CA ALA A 278 3.59 -12.56 -25.43
C ALA A 278 4.85 -11.69 -25.23
N ALA A 279 6.03 -12.28 -25.39
CA ALA A 279 7.30 -11.57 -25.28
C ALA A 279 7.46 -10.48 -26.36
N GLU A 280 7.05 -10.76 -27.59
CA GLU A 280 7.08 -9.79 -28.70
C GLU A 280 6.20 -8.57 -28.39
N ILE A 281 4.95 -8.79 -27.95
CA ILE A 281 4.03 -7.69 -27.59
C ILE A 281 4.58 -6.81 -26.47
N ILE A 282 5.17 -7.43 -25.43
CA ILE A 282 5.74 -6.68 -24.30
C ILE A 282 6.95 -5.90 -24.77
N THR A 283 7.85 -6.49 -25.55
CA THR A 283 9.09 -5.84 -25.99
C THR A 283 8.87 -4.76 -27.06
N GLU A 284 7.87 -4.89 -27.93
CA GLU A 284 7.50 -3.86 -28.92
C GLU A 284 7.12 -2.52 -28.30
N LYS A 285 6.58 -2.55 -27.07
CA LYS A 285 6.11 -1.38 -26.33
C LYS A 285 7.18 -0.70 -25.49
N THR A 286 8.44 -1.09 -25.70
CA THR A 286 9.55 -0.71 -24.83
C THR A 286 10.68 -0.10 -25.63
N ASP A 287 11.55 0.66 -24.96
CA ASP A 287 12.68 1.30 -25.63
C ASP A 287 13.70 0.25 -26.11
N LYS A 288 14.32 0.48 -27.28
CA LYS A 288 15.26 -0.46 -27.90
C LYS A 288 16.49 -0.82 -27.04
N ASN A 289 16.78 -0.03 -26.01
CA ASN A 289 17.92 -0.21 -25.12
C ASN A 289 17.51 -0.72 -23.72
N VAL A 290 16.26 -1.12 -23.53
CA VAL A 290 15.77 -1.65 -22.25
C VAL A 290 16.38 -3.03 -21.97
N LYS A 291 16.80 -3.27 -20.72
CA LYS A 291 17.18 -4.63 -20.31
C LYS A 291 15.92 -5.44 -20.06
N VAL A 292 15.72 -6.53 -20.80
CA VAL A 292 14.57 -7.42 -20.65
C VAL A 292 15.00 -8.71 -19.99
N ILE A 293 14.32 -9.10 -18.92
CA ILE A 293 14.41 -10.43 -18.31
C ILE A 293 13.02 -11.04 -18.34
N PHE A 294 12.95 -12.28 -18.80
CA PHE A 294 11.70 -13.03 -18.77
C PHE A 294 11.91 -14.44 -18.21
N GLY A 295 10.88 -14.94 -17.53
CA GLY A 295 10.84 -16.30 -17.04
C GLY A 295 9.47 -16.93 -17.23
N THR A 296 9.44 -18.26 -17.20
CA THR A 296 8.22 -19.05 -17.31
C THR A 296 8.02 -19.88 -16.06
N VAL A 297 6.80 -19.90 -15.53
CA VAL A 297 6.45 -20.67 -14.34
C VAL A 297 5.31 -21.62 -14.71
N ILE A 298 5.50 -22.91 -14.44
CA ILE A 298 4.46 -23.91 -14.65
C ILE A 298 3.66 -24.08 -13.35
N ASP A 299 2.37 -23.79 -13.43
CA ASP A 299 1.40 -23.96 -12.34
C ASP A 299 0.25 -24.85 -12.83
N GLU A 300 0.24 -26.10 -12.39
CA GLU A 300 -0.79 -27.08 -12.77
C GLU A 300 -2.20 -26.64 -12.36
N SER A 301 -2.33 -25.78 -11.34
CA SER A 301 -3.64 -25.30 -10.89
C SER A 301 -4.30 -24.32 -11.88
N MET A 302 -3.52 -23.77 -12.82
CA MET A 302 -4.02 -22.82 -13.81
C MET A 302 -4.76 -23.48 -14.98
N GLY A 303 -4.58 -24.79 -15.21
CA GLY A 303 -5.23 -25.47 -16.33
C GLY A 303 -4.92 -24.83 -17.68
N ASP A 304 -5.95 -24.26 -18.31
CA ASP A 304 -5.87 -23.59 -19.62
C ASP A 304 -5.65 -22.07 -19.53
N ASP A 305 -5.49 -21.51 -18.33
CA ASP A 305 -5.32 -20.06 -18.15
C ASP A 305 -3.84 -19.67 -18.21
N ILE A 306 -3.59 -18.44 -18.69
CA ILE A 306 -2.27 -17.79 -18.63
C ILE A 306 -2.38 -16.51 -17.83
N ARG A 307 -1.36 -16.26 -16.99
CA ARG A 307 -1.17 -15.04 -16.23
C ARG A 307 0.18 -14.47 -16.59
N ILE A 308 0.21 -13.19 -16.95
CA ILE A 308 1.45 -12.46 -17.21
C ILE A 308 1.57 -11.34 -16.20
N THR A 309 2.71 -11.30 -15.52
CA THR A 309 3.08 -10.21 -14.61
C THR A 309 4.25 -9.47 -15.20
N VAL A 310 4.11 -8.17 -15.40
CA VAL A 310 5.15 -7.28 -15.93
C VAL A 310 5.54 -6.29 -14.83
N ILE A 311 6.83 -6.15 -14.60
CA ILE A 311 7.42 -5.19 -13.67
C ILE A 311 8.40 -4.33 -14.44
N ALA A 312 8.08 -3.05 -14.54
CA ALA A 312 8.90 -2.05 -15.19
C ALA A 312 9.64 -1.22 -14.12
N THR A 313 10.93 -1.00 -14.32
CA THR A 313 11.82 -0.38 -13.34
C THR A 313 12.67 0.72 -13.98
N GLY A 314 13.17 1.63 -13.15
CA GLY A 314 14.15 2.63 -13.58
C GLY A 314 13.55 3.70 -14.48
N PHE A 315 12.28 4.06 -14.25
CA PHE A 315 11.67 5.22 -14.86
C PHE A 315 12.49 6.46 -14.53
N GLU A 316 12.81 7.28 -15.54
CA GLU A 316 13.40 8.58 -15.27
C GLU A 316 12.42 9.38 -14.41
N ASP A 317 12.90 9.91 -13.27
CA ASP A 317 12.19 10.88 -12.44
C ASP A 317 11.90 12.15 -13.26
N ARG A 318 10.96 12.10 -14.21
CA ARG A 318 10.47 13.28 -14.93
C ARG A 318 9.83 14.27 -13.96
N GLU A 319 9.38 13.80 -12.79
CA GLU A 319 8.84 14.66 -11.73
C GLU A 319 9.90 15.35 -10.85
N ARG A 320 11.08 14.74 -10.61
CA ARG A 320 12.11 15.42 -9.76
C ARG A 320 12.76 16.62 -10.44
N LYS A 321 12.85 16.61 -11.78
CA LYS A 321 13.42 17.74 -12.53
C LYS A 321 12.47 18.92 -12.74
N ALA A 322 11.16 18.76 -12.46
CA ALA A 322 10.19 19.85 -12.63
C ALA A 322 10.15 20.83 -11.44
N ILE A 323 10.76 20.49 -10.28
CA ILE A 323 10.62 21.26 -9.03
C ILE A 323 11.93 21.96 -8.60
N MET A 324 13.08 21.64 -9.20
CA MET A 324 14.35 22.33 -8.91
C MET A 324 14.86 23.04 -10.17
N PRO A 325 14.84 24.38 -10.25
CA PRO A 325 15.62 25.07 -11.24
C PRO A 325 17.12 24.89 -10.95
N ASP A 326 17.85 24.40 -11.95
CA ASP A 326 19.30 24.25 -11.94
C ASP A 326 20.01 25.60 -11.73
N ASN A 327 21.02 25.58 -10.84
CA ASN A 327 22.12 26.54 -10.70
C ASN A 327 21.78 28.02 -10.41
N ILE A 328 21.85 28.39 -9.12
CA ILE A 328 22.24 29.74 -8.71
C ILE A 328 23.61 29.64 -8.07
N ASP A 329 24.63 30.17 -8.77
CA ASP A 329 25.98 30.38 -8.25
C ASP A 329 25.94 31.32 -7.03
N ILE A 330 26.24 30.77 -5.85
CA ILE A 330 26.31 31.54 -4.60
C ILE A 330 27.77 31.96 -4.37
N ASN A 331 28.25 32.95 -5.12
CA ASN A 331 29.50 33.63 -4.81
C ASN A 331 29.42 35.10 -5.28
N GLY A 332 28.98 36.00 -4.40
CA GLY A 332 29.02 37.43 -4.70
C GLY A 332 28.20 38.33 -3.78
N ALA A 333 28.88 38.84 -2.75
CA ALA A 333 28.73 40.18 -2.18
C ALA A 333 27.39 40.62 -1.54
N TYR A 334 27.51 40.91 -0.24
CA TYR A 334 26.71 41.89 0.49
C TYR A 334 26.70 43.25 -0.22
N THR A 335 25.53 43.72 -0.70
CA THR A 335 25.17 45.16 -0.69
C THR A 335 23.65 45.35 -0.72
N GLY A 336 23.14 46.10 0.25
CA GLY A 336 21.94 46.97 0.27
C GLY A 336 20.71 46.69 -0.62
N LYS A 337 19.55 46.56 0.06
CA LYS A 337 18.18 46.99 -0.32
C LYS A 337 17.60 46.53 -1.68
N LYS A 338 16.56 45.67 -1.62
CA LYS A 338 15.11 45.99 -1.76
C LYS A 338 14.29 44.69 -1.83
N SER A 339 13.27 44.60 -0.98
CA SER A 339 12.23 43.56 -1.06
C SER A 339 11.35 43.80 -2.29
N PHE A 340 11.21 42.80 -3.15
CA PHE A 340 10.29 42.76 -4.29
C PHE A 340 9.19 41.72 -3.99
N TYR A 341 8.15 42.14 -3.27
CA TYR A 341 6.83 41.53 -3.37
C TYR A 341 5.93 42.51 -4.13
N PRO A 342 5.19 42.08 -5.17
CA PRO A 342 4.15 42.92 -5.75
C PRO A 342 2.92 42.93 -4.83
N THR A 343 2.69 44.06 -4.18
CA THR A 343 1.43 44.38 -3.50
C THR A 343 0.59 45.26 -4.43
N SER A 344 -0.51 44.76 -4.99
CA SER A 344 -1.63 45.61 -5.46
C SER A 344 -2.86 44.82 -5.93
N ILE A 345 -3.83 44.60 -5.05
CA ILE A 345 -5.28 44.74 -5.34
C ILE A 345 -5.94 45.22 -4.04
N PHE A 346 -6.00 46.54 -3.84
CA PHE A 346 -7.01 47.20 -3.00
C PHE A 346 -7.02 48.68 -3.37
N THR A 347 -8.01 49.09 -4.18
CA THR A 347 -8.25 50.49 -4.53
C THR A 347 -9.25 51.06 -3.54
N LYS A 348 -8.80 52.04 -2.74
CA LYS A 348 -9.59 52.80 -1.79
C LYS A 348 -10.15 54.05 -2.49
N LYS A 349 -11.44 54.35 -2.35
CA LYS A 349 -12.00 55.68 -2.65
C LYS A 349 -12.45 56.34 -1.36
N ASN A 350 -12.02 57.60 -1.20
CA ASN A 350 -12.10 58.44 0.00
C ASN A 350 -13.52 58.78 0.46
N THR A 351 -13.66 59.00 1.77
CA THR A 351 -14.80 59.68 2.42
C THR A 351 -14.26 60.75 3.39
N PRO A 352 -14.87 61.94 3.48
CA PRO A 352 -14.53 62.93 4.50
C PRO A 352 -15.40 62.79 5.76
N LYS A 353 -14.85 63.22 6.91
CA LYS A 353 -15.50 63.33 8.24
C LYS A 353 -16.37 64.59 8.34
N ILE A 354 -17.43 64.54 9.17
CA ILE A 354 -17.81 65.52 10.21
C ILE A 354 -18.95 64.91 11.09
N GLU A 355 -18.92 65.22 12.38
CA GLU A 355 -19.84 64.82 13.47
C GLU A 355 -21.17 65.61 13.44
N GLU A 356 -22.28 65.04 13.94
CA GLU A 356 -23.12 65.62 15.02
C GLU A 356 -24.43 64.86 15.33
N LYS A 357 -24.71 64.77 16.65
CA LYS A 357 -25.96 64.94 17.42
C LYS A 357 -27.24 64.10 17.22
N ILE A 358 -27.86 63.87 18.39
CA ILE A 358 -29.13 63.22 18.74
C ILE A 358 -30.30 64.21 18.58
N VAL A 359 -31.51 63.73 18.24
CA VAL A 359 -32.85 64.02 18.85
C VAL A 359 -34.04 64.05 17.83
N MET A 360 -35.00 63.12 18.07
CA MET A 360 -36.49 63.09 17.98
C MET A 360 -37.33 63.20 16.67
N GLU A 361 -38.36 62.31 16.65
CA GLU A 361 -39.77 62.39 16.12
C GLU A 361 -39.96 62.48 14.58
N GLU A 362 -40.96 61.88 13.90
CA GLU A 362 -42.15 61.05 14.20
C GLU A 362 -42.66 60.42 12.85
N ASP A 363 -43.62 59.50 12.95
CA ASP A 363 -44.63 59.03 11.97
C ASP A 363 -44.46 57.77 11.07
N GLU A 364 -45.29 56.76 11.43
CA GLU A 364 -46.28 55.95 10.65
C GLU A 364 -45.77 55.09 9.46
N GLU A 365 -46.17 53.84 9.19
CA GLU A 365 -47.10 52.85 9.77
C GLU A 365 -46.86 51.49 9.03
N GLU A 366 -47.42 50.40 9.58
CA GLU A 366 -47.74 49.08 8.98
C GLU A 366 -46.65 47.96 8.86
N ASP A 367 -46.67 47.11 9.89
CA ASP A 367 -46.88 45.64 9.89
C ASP A 367 -46.05 44.69 9.00
N ASP A 368 -45.19 43.88 9.61
CA ASP A 368 -45.52 42.48 9.95
C ASP A 368 -44.39 41.81 10.79
N ASP A 369 -44.79 41.27 11.93
CA ASP A 369 -43.95 40.73 13.01
C ASP A 369 -43.19 39.43 12.67
N VAL A 370 -41.90 39.39 13.04
CA VAL A 370 -41.24 38.14 13.46
C VAL A 370 -40.37 38.40 14.70
N VAL A 371 -40.96 38.23 15.89
CA VAL A 371 -40.24 38.05 17.15
C VAL A 371 -40.46 36.64 17.65
N GLY A 372 -39.38 35.94 18.01
CA GLY A 372 -39.47 34.57 18.52
C GLY A 372 -38.23 34.11 19.25
N VAL A 373 -38.03 34.67 20.45
CA VAL A 373 -37.05 34.24 21.46
C VAL A 373 -37.36 32.83 21.95
N PHE A 374 -36.27 32.09 22.20
CA PHE A 374 -36.14 30.81 22.91
C PHE A 374 -37.19 30.56 24.02
N ASN A 375 -37.81 29.38 24.00
CA ASN A 375 -38.14 28.67 25.24
C ASN A 375 -38.25 27.15 25.07
N LYS A 376 -37.63 26.41 26.00
CA LYS A 376 -37.62 24.93 26.12
C LYS A 376 -38.97 24.37 26.55
N LYS A 377 -39.42 23.25 25.97
CA LYS A 377 -40.33 22.26 26.59
C LYS A 377 -40.12 20.83 26.03
N PRO A 378 -40.56 19.78 26.76
CA PRO A 378 -40.02 18.41 26.70
C PRO A 378 -40.73 17.48 25.69
N LEU A 379 -40.06 16.38 25.36
CA LEU A 379 -40.48 15.31 24.45
C LEU A 379 -41.69 14.53 24.98
N GLU A 380 -42.72 14.36 24.13
CA GLU A 380 -43.83 13.43 24.30
C GLU A 380 -43.53 12.06 23.65
N THR A 381 -43.93 11.02 24.37
CA THR A 381 -43.91 9.60 23.99
C THR A 381 -44.95 9.28 22.91
N VAL A 382 -44.53 8.63 21.81
CA VAL A 382 -45.42 8.04 20.82
C VAL A 382 -45.60 6.54 21.09
N LYS A 383 -46.86 6.12 21.10
CA LYS A 383 -47.36 4.74 21.29
C LYS A 383 -46.98 3.84 20.12
N ILE A 384 -46.62 2.58 20.41
CA ILE A 384 -46.44 1.52 19.41
C ILE A 384 -47.72 0.67 19.39
N GLU A 385 -48.31 0.50 18.21
CA GLU A 385 -49.43 -0.40 17.95
C GLU A 385 -48.96 -1.85 17.76
N GLU A 386 -49.68 -2.79 18.38
CA GLU A 386 -49.54 -4.23 18.14
C GLU A 386 -50.44 -4.69 16.98
N LYS A 387 -49.93 -5.58 16.12
CA LYS A 387 -50.57 -6.88 15.85
C LYS A 387 -49.73 -7.86 15.01
N LYS A 388 -49.60 -9.05 15.61
CA LYS A 388 -49.59 -10.45 15.10
C LYS A 388 -48.46 -10.93 14.17
N LYS A 389 -47.67 -11.87 14.71
CA LYS A 389 -46.91 -12.90 13.98
C LYS A 389 -47.43 -14.28 14.39
N ASP A 390 -47.58 -15.16 13.40
CA ASP A 390 -47.90 -16.58 13.55
C ASP A 390 -46.68 -17.39 14.05
N ASP A 391 -46.99 -18.47 14.77
CA ASP A 391 -46.09 -19.45 15.38
C ASP A 391 -45.25 -20.25 14.38
N ASN A 392 -43.99 -20.56 14.74
CA ASN A 392 -43.56 -21.94 15.04
C ASN A 392 -42.06 -22.09 15.34
N ASN A 393 -41.80 -22.97 16.31
CA ASN A 393 -40.59 -23.76 16.62
C ASN A 393 -39.45 -23.15 17.47
N ALA A 394 -39.56 -23.48 18.77
CA ALA A 394 -38.57 -24.05 19.69
C ALA A 394 -37.10 -24.16 19.24
N ASP A 395 -36.20 -23.60 20.06
CA ASP A 395 -35.25 -24.37 20.89
C ASP A 395 -34.65 -23.44 21.96
N GLU A 396 -34.78 -23.85 23.23
CA GLU A 396 -34.25 -23.18 24.43
C GLU A 396 -32.80 -23.60 24.68
N GLU A 397 -31.86 -22.64 24.72
CA GLU A 397 -30.60 -22.79 25.45
C GLU A 397 -30.40 -21.58 26.37
N ASP A 398 -30.15 -21.90 27.64
CA ASP A 398 -30.05 -21.02 28.79
C ASP A 398 -29.03 -19.88 28.64
N LEU A 399 -29.52 -18.63 28.59
CA LEU A 399 -28.71 -17.43 28.78
C LEU A 399 -28.63 -17.09 30.28
N GLU A 400 -27.52 -17.47 30.92
CA GLU A 400 -27.20 -17.11 32.30
C GLU A 400 -27.17 -15.58 32.51
N ILE A 401 -27.98 -15.10 33.45
CA ILE A 401 -28.04 -13.69 33.81
C ILE A 401 -26.74 -13.25 34.52
N PRO A 402 -26.02 -12.22 34.03
CA PRO A 402 -24.78 -11.73 34.63
C PRO A 402 -24.94 -11.26 36.09
N ALA A 403 -23.92 -11.52 36.90
CA ALA A 403 -23.91 -11.31 38.36
C ALA A 403 -24.30 -9.91 38.84
N PHE A 404 -24.15 -8.89 38.00
CA PHE A 404 -24.56 -7.51 38.29
C PHE A 404 -26.09 -7.35 38.44
N ILE A 405 -26.91 -8.15 37.75
CA ILE A 405 -28.38 -8.03 37.79
C ILE A 405 -28.98 -8.69 39.04
N ARG A 406 -28.39 -9.79 39.55
CA ARG A 406 -28.85 -10.44 40.80
C ARG A 406 -28.86 -9.48 41.99
N LYS A 407 -27.84 -8.63 42.09
CA LYS A 407 -27.69 -7.69 43.21
C LYS A 407 -28.72 -6.55 43.21
N LYS A 408 -29.41 -6.31 42.09
CA LYS A 408 -30.43 -5.25 41.96
C LYS A 408 -31.86 -5.77 42.16
N MET A 409 -32.06 -7.10 42.13
CA MET A 409 -33.37 -7.74 42.32
C MET A 409 -33.58 -8.32 43.74
N GLY A 410 -32.59 -8.22 44.63
CA GLY A 410 -32.76 -8.62 46.04
C GLY A 410 -32.93 -10.13 46.26
N LEU A 411 -32.31 -10.95 45.40
CA LEU A 411 -32.15 -12.40 45.58
C LEU A 411 -30.75 -12.73 46.10
#